data_AF-A0A699Z8J6-F1
#
_entry.id   AF-A0A699Z8J6-F1
#
_cell.length_a   1.000
_cell.length_b   1.000
_cell.length_c   1.000
_cell.angle_alpha   90.00
_cell.angle_beta   90.00
_cell.angle_gamma   90.00
#
_symmetry.space_group_name_H-M   'P 1'
#
loop_
_entity.id
_entity.type
_entity.pdbx_description
1 polymer ?
#
loop_
_entity_poly.entity_id
_entity_poly.type
_entity_poly.pdbx_seq_one_letter_code
_entity_poly.pdbx_strand_id
1 'polypeptide(L)'
;MAASLAGWQVWDQSELEGLLDDYTKTKQLLEDYLDKLAYDLRRRKPIKKRLQVTVIGPTLGAWGIKNYGVKPVKVDAITFWSDRLRQLADQIHVSQANCLQRPVPSAFVTFQ
;
A
#
# COMPACT_ATOMS: atom_id res chain seq x y z
N MET A 1 -25.75 -29.40 28.02
CA MET A 1 -24.49 -28.76 27.59
C MET A 1 -24.85 -27.69 26.58
N ALA A 2 -24.82 -26.42 27.00
CA ALA A 2 -25.09 -25.30 26.11
C ALA A 2 -23.83 -25.06 25.26
N ALA A 3 -23.94 -25.24 23.94
CA ALA A 3 -22.90 -24.87 23.01
C ALA A 3 -22.77 -23.33 23.04
N SER A 4 -21.72 -22.81 23.66
CA SER A 4 -21.33 -21.40 23.51
C SER A 4 -20.77 -21.23 22.10
N LEU A 5 -21.62 -20.92 21.13
CA LEU A 5 -21.20 -20.51 19.80
C LEU A 5 -20.58 -19.11 19.88
N ALA A 6 -19.30 -19.04 20.26
CA ALA A 6 -18.48 -17.88 19.94
C ALA A 6 -18.17 -17.95 18.43
N GLY A 7 -19.16 -17.62 17.60
CA GLY A 7 -19.01 -17.62 16.15
C GLY A 7 -18.15 -16.43 15.73
N TRP A 8 -16.98 -16.69 15.15
CA TRP A 8 -16.15 -15.60 14.61
C TRP A 8 -16.65 -15.29 13.20
N GLN A 9 -17.31 -14.14 13.06
CA GLN A 9 -17.87 -13.67 11.79
C GLN A 9 -16.76 -13.31 10.81
N VAL A 10 -16.87 -13.79 9.57
CA VAL A 10 -15.94 -13.47 8.50
C VAL A 10 -16.39 -12.20 7.77
N TRP A 11 -15.44 -11.32 7.46
CA TRP A 11 -15.68 -10.06 6.76
C TRP A 11 -15.03 -10.09 5.38
N ASP A 12 -15.61 -9.39 4.40
CA ASP A 12 -15.00 -9.25 3.08
C ASP A 12 -13.78 -8.31 3.17
N GLN A 13 -12.60 -8.86 2.88
CA GLN A 13 -11.31 -8.18 2.97
C GLN A 13 -10.63 -8.01 1.60
N SER A 14 -11.28 -8.40 0.50
CA SER A 14 -10.67 -8.43 -0.84
C SER A 14 -10.08 -7.08 -1.29
N GLU A 15 -10.80 -5.98 -1.05
CA GLU A 15 -10.35 -4.61 -1.34
C GLU A 15 -9.15 -4.20 -0.47
N LEU A 16 -9.19 -4.58 0.81
CA LEU A 16 -8.13 -4.29 1.78
C LEU A 16 -6.84 -5.06 1.46
N GLU A 17 -6.95 -6.32 1.06
CA GLU A 17 -5.84 -7.16 0.63
C GLU A 17 -5.13 -6.54 -0.58
N GLY A 18 -5.88 -6.09 -1.60
CA GLY A 18 -5.30 -5.42 -2.76
C GLY A 18 -4.53 -4.15 -2.40
N LEU A 19 -5.07 -3.32 -1.49
CA LEU A 19 -4.39 -2.11 -1.01
C LEU A 19 -3.12 -2.44 -0.20
N LEU A 20 -3.15 -3.49 0.62
CA LEU A 20 -2.00 -3.95 1.41
C LEU A 20 -0.88 -4.50 0.52
N ASP A 21 -1.22 -5.23 -0.54
CA ASP A 21 -0.27 -5.72 -1.52
C ASP A 21 0.45 -4.56 -2.22
N ASP A 22 -0.30 -3.56 -2.68
CA ASP A 22 0.26 -2.37 -3.30
C ASP A 22 1.14 -1.56 -2.34
N TYR A 23 0.72 -1.45 -1.07
CA TYR A 23 1.50 -0.78 -0.02
C TYR A 23 2.82 -1.52 0.22
N THR A 24 2.77 -2.84 0.37
CA THR A 24 3.94 -3.68 0.66
C THR A 24 4.94 -3.62 -0.49
N LYS A 25 4.47 -3.73 -1.75
CA LYS A 25 5.31 -3.59 -2.94
C LYS A 25 5.97 -2.22 -3.01
N THR A 26 5.20 -1.16 -2.79
CA THR A 26 5.72 0.22 -2.83
C THR A 26 6.75 0.45 -1.72
N LYS A 27 6.49 -0.08 -0.53
CA LYS A 27 7.39 -0.02 0.62
C LYS A 27 8.72 -0.71 0.30
N GLN A 28 8.65 -1.92 -0.22
CA GLN A 28 9.84 -2.70 -0.57
C GLN A 28 10.70 -1.97 -1.61
N LEU A 29 10.09 -1.41 -2.67
CA LEU A 29 10.81 -0.61 -3.67
C LEU A 29 11.55 0.59 -3.07
N LEU A 30 10.91 1.27 -2.11
CA LEU A 30 11.52 2.40 -1.41
C LEU A 30 12.67 1.95 -0.50
N GLU A 31 12.46 0.91 0.29
CA GLU A 31 13.47 0.35 1.20
C GLU A 31 14.70 -0.14 0.41
N ASP A 32 14.51 -0.93 -0.64
CA ASP A 32 15.59 -1.43 -1.50
C ASP A 32 16.42 -0.28 -2.09
N TYR A 33 15.75 0.81 -2.50
CA TYR A 33 16.45 1.97 -3.05
C TYR A 33 17.19 2.76 -1.98
N LEU A 34 16.61 2.96 -0.80
CA LEU A 34 17.25 3.62 0.32
C LEU A 34 18.47 2.83 0.81
N ASP A 35 18.38 1.50 0.88
CA ASP A 35 19.48 0.62 1.25
C ASP A 35 20.63 0.71 0.25
N LYS A 36 20.31 0.73 -1.05
CA LYS A 36 21.31 0.97 -2.10
C LYS A 36 22.00 2.33 -1.91
N LEU A 37 21.25 3.39 -1.65
CA LEU A 37 21.81 4.72 -1.43
C LEU A 37 22.69 4.76 -0.18
N ALA A 38 22.24 4.15 0.92
CA ALA A 38 23.02 4.04 2.14
C ALA A 38 24.31 3.25 1.91
N TYR A 39 24.26 2.16 1.15
CA TYR A 39 25.42 1.37 0.76
C TYR A 39 26.43 2.20 -0.07
N ASP A 40 25.97 2.93 -1.07
CA ASP A 40 26.82 3.78 -1.90
C ASP A 40 27.45 4.93 -1.08
N LEU A 41 26.69 5.54 -0.17
CA LEU A 41 27.18 6.57 0.76
C LEU A 41 28.27 6.03 1.70
N ARG A 42 28.08 4.84 2.28
CA ARG A 42 29.11 4.18 3.12
C ARG A 42 30.42 3.95 2.36
N ARG A 43 30.34 3.71 1.04
CA ARG A 43 31.50 3.54 0.16
C ARG A 43 32.04 4.86 -0.39
N ARG A 44 31.54 6.01 0.09
CA ARG A 44 31.88 7.36 -0.39
C ARG A 44 31.70 7.53 -1.90
N LYS A 45 30.79 6.75 -2.51
CA LYS A 45 30.46 6.90 -3.92
C LYS A 45 29.55 8.12 -4.07
N PRO A 46 29.86 9.05 -4.98
CA PRO A 46 29.01 10.21 -5.20
C PRO A 46 27.68 9.77 -5.83
N ILE A 47 26.56 10.17 -5.22
CA ILE A 47 25.23 10.00 -5.82
C ILE A 47 25.09 11.05 -6.93
N LYS A 48 25.42 10.67 -8.17
CA LYS A 48 25.43 11.61 -9.30
C LYS A 48 24.03 12.06 -9.73
N LYS A 49 23.04 11.17 -9.67
CA LYS A 49 21.63 11.44 -10.00
C LYS A 49 20.74 10.54 -9.17
N ARG A 50 19.65 11.10 -8.62
CA ARG A 50 18.60 10.30 -7.97
C ARG A 50 17.79 9.55 -9.03
N LEU A 51 17.27 8.39 -8.64
CA LEU A 51 16.41 7.58 -9.49
C LEU A 51 15.16 8.39 -9.82
N GLN A 52 14.78 8.34 -11.10
CA GLN A 52 13.56 8.98 -11.60
C GLN A 52 12.63 7.87 -12.07
N VAL A 53 11.36 7.95 -11.68
CA VAL A 53 10.29 7.05 -12.10
C VAL A 53 9.34 7.79 -13.01
N THR A 54 8.84 7.10 -14.03
CA THR A 54 7.81 7.66 -14.92
C THR A 54 6.46 7.31 -14.35
N VAL A 55 5.68 8.32 -13.99
CA VAL A 55 4.36 8.19 -13.38
C VAL A 55 3.31 8.57 -14.39
N ILE A 56 2.28 7.74 -14.50
CA ILE A 56 1.11 7.97 -15.34
C ILE A 56 -0.08 8.21 -14.40
N GLY A 57 -0.45 9.46 -14.14
CA GLY A 57 -1.46 9.81 -13.14
C GLY A 57 -2.78 9.02 -13.25
N PRO A 58 -3.34 8.81 -14.47
CA PRO A 58 -4.57 8.04 -14.64
C PRO A 58 -4.52 6.59 -14.12
N THR A 59 -3.35 5.93 -14.11
CA THR A 59 -3.25 4.55 -13.59
C THR A 59 -3.34 4.49 -12.07
N LEU A 60 -3.20 5.61 -11.39
CA LEU A 60 -3.26 5.74 -9.92
C LEU A 60 -4.58 6.36 -9.45
N GLY A 61 -5.56 6.50 -10.35
CA GLY A 61 -6.88 7.05 -10.08
C GLY A 61 -6.87 8.57 -9.85
N ALA A 62 -7.91 9.06 -9.16
CA ALA A 62 -8.12 10.50 -8.96
C ALA A 62 -6.95 11.20 -8.26
N TRP A 63 -6.30 10.53 -7.30
CA TRP A 63 -5.11 11.05 -6.62
C TRP A 63 -3.94 11.26 -7.59
N GLY A 64 -3.68 10.30 -8.47
CA GLY A 64 -2.59 10.39 -9.44
C GLY A 64 -2.80 11.51 -10.43
N ILE A 65 -4.02 11.67 -10.93
CA ILE A 65 -4.40 12.77 -11.83
C ILE A 65 -4.23 14.12 -11.13
N LYS A 66 -4.64 14.23 -9.87
CA LYS A 66 -4.53 15.48 -9.09
C LYS A 66 -3.08 15.91 -8.88
N ASN A 67 -2.18 14.97 -8.56
CA ASN A 67 -0.79 15.30 -8.21
C ASN A 67 0.16 15.34 -9.42
N TYR A 68 -0.06 14.49 -10.42
CA TYR A 68 0.87 14.31 -11.54
C TYR A 68 0.24 14.63 -12.91
N GLY A 69 -1.06 14.93 -12.97
CA GLY A 69 -1.77 15.21 -14.20
C GLY A 69 -2.06 13.96 -15.03
N VAL A 70 -2.51 14.17 -16.27
CA VAL A 70 -2.92 13.09 -17.18
C VAL A 70 -1.74 12.56 -18.00
N LYS A 71 -0.74 13.41 -18.28
CA LYS A 71 0.41 13.04 -19.09
C LYS A 71 1.46 12.30 -18.26
N PRO A 72 2.26 11.40 -18.86
CA PRO A 72 3.38 10.78 -18.16
C PRO A 72 4.41 11.83 -17.71
N VAL A 73 4.79 11.80 -16.44
CA VAL A 73 5.78 12.73 -15.85
C VAL A 73 6.90 11.94 -15.19
N LYS A 74 8.15 12.40 -15.33
CA LYS A 74 9.29 11.86 -14.59
C LYS A 74 9.42 12.58 -13.25
N VAL A 75 9.43 11.81 -12.17
CA VAL A 75 9.53 12.33 -10.81
C VAL A 75 10.60 11.58 -10.02
N ASP A 76 11.12 12.21 -8.97
CA ASP A 76 12.06 11.59 -8.06
C ASP A 76 11.42 10.39 -7.35
N ALA A 77 12.11 9.25 -7.38
CA ALA A 77 11.57 7.97 -6.90
C ALA A 77 11.25 7.98 -5.40
N ILE A 78 12.11 8.61 -4.58
CA ILE A 78 11.91 8.69 -3.12
C ILE A 78 10.64 9.48 -2.83
N THR A 79 10.51 10.63 -3.49
CA THR A 79 9.35 11.51 -3.32
C THR A 79 8.06 10.79 -3.73
N PHE A 80 8.05 10.18 -4.92
CA PHE A 80 6.89 9.45 -5.43
C PHE A 80 6.46 8.29 -4.52
N TRP A 81 7.38 7.39 -4.17
CA TRP A 81 7.04 6.23 -3.34
C TRP A 81 6.62 6.64 -1.93
N SER A 82 7.23 7.68 -1.35
CA SER A 82 6.82 8.21 -0.05
C SER A 82 5.39 8.77 -0.07
N ASP A 83 5.05 9.55 -1.09
CA ASP A 83 3.70 10.11 -1.24
C ASP A 83 2.66 9.02 -1.53
N ARG A 84 3.03 8.03 -2.36
CA ARG A 84 2.18 6.88 -2.66
C ARG A 84 1.92 6.02 -1.43
N LEU A 85 2.91 5.81 -0.56
CA LEU A 85 2.73 5.08 0.70
C LEU A 85 1.75 5.79 1.63
N ARG A 86 1.83 7.12 1.75
CA ARG A 86 0.87 7.90 2.56
C ARG A 86 -0.54 7.76 2.03
N GLN A 87 -0.72 7.91 0.72
CA GLN A 87 -2.03 7.72 0.09
C GLN A 87 -2.59 6.32 0.35
N LEU A 88 -1.78 5.27 0.16
CA LEU A 88 -2.21 3.90 0.37
C LEU A 88 -2.56 3.63 1.84
N ALA A 89 -1.80 4.20 2.79
CA ALA A 89 -2.13 4.12 4.21
C ALA A 89 -3.48 4.76 4.54
N ASP A 90 -3.76 5.95 3.99
CA ASP A 90 -5.05 6.61 4.16
C ASP A 90 -6.20 5.75 3.59
N GLN A 91 -6.01 5.15 2.40
CA GLN A 91 -6.98 4.26 1.77
C GLN A 91 -7.20 2.97 2.58
N ILE A 92 -6.14 2.39 3.13
CA ILE A 92 -6.20 1.21 4.01
C ILE A 92 -7.03 1.53 5.25
N HIS A 93 -6.80 2.67 5.91
CA HIS A 93 -7.56 3.06 7.09
C HIS A 93 -9.06 3.22 6.80
N VAL A 94 -9.40 3.83 5.66
CA VAL A 94 -10.80 3.94 5.22
C VAL A 94 -11.40 2.58 4.89
N SER A 95 -10.67 1.73 4.15
CA SER A 95 -11.12 0.39 3.77
C SER A 95 -11.32 -0.51 4.98
N GLN A 96 -10.45 -0.44 5.99
CA GLN A 96 -10.60 -1.18 7.25
C GLN A 96 -11.93 -0.88 7.93
N ALA A 97 -12.31 0.39 8.00
CA ALA A 97 -13.60 0.80 8.58
C ALA A 97 -14.78 0.26 7.75
N ASN A 98 -14.64 0.19 6.43
CA ASN A 98 -15.69 -0.31 5.52
C ASN A 98 -15.82 -1.84 5.56
N CYS A 99 -14.73 -2.59 5.72
CA CYS A 99 -14.75 -4.05 5.81
C CYS A 99 -15.63 -4.54 6.98
N LEU A 100 -15.63 -3.83 8.11
CA LEU A 100 -16.48 -4.12 9.28
C LEU A 100 -17.98 -3.88 9.04
N GLN A 101 -18.38 -3.46 7.84
CA GLN A 101 -19.78 -3.27 7.45
C GLN A 101 -20.25 -4.31 6.43
N ARG A 102 -19.36 -5.17 5.93
CA ARG A 102 -19.63 -6.17 4.87
C ARG A 102 -19.43 -7.58 5.40
N PRO A 103 -20.40 -8.12 6.17
CA PRO A 103 -20.29 -9.47 6.69
C PRO A 103 -20.50 -10.49 5.57
N VAL A 104 -19.64 -11.50 5.53
CA VAL A 104 -19.80 -12.67 4.66
C VAL A 104 -20.67 -13.69 5.41
N PRO A 105 -21.58 -14.42 4.74
CA PRO A 105 -22.37 -15.49 5.37
C PRO A 105 -21.49 -16.73 5.65
N SER A 106 -20.46 -16.56 6.47
CA SER A 106 -19.48 -17.57 6.86
C SER A 106 -18.94 -17.23 8.24
N ALA A 107 -18.71 -18.26 9.05
CA ALA A 107 -18.19 -18.10 10.41
C ALA A 107 -17.28 -19.27 10.78
N PHE A 108 -16.27 -19.01 11.60
CA PHE A 108 -15.53 -20.08 12.26
C PHE A 108 -16.32 -20.57 13.48
N VAL A 109 -16.51 -21.88 13.55
CA VAL A 109 -17.18 -22.56 14.66
C VAL A 109 -16.15 -23.43 15.38
N THR A 110 -15.99 -23.21 16.68
CA THR A 110 -15.11 -24.01 17.53
C THR A 110 -15.92 -24.87 18.49
N PHE A 111 -15.54 -26.12 18.69
CA PHE A 111 -16.14 -27.04 19.66
C PHE A 111 -15.22 -27.18 20.88
N GLN A 112 -15.81 -27.38 22.06
CA GLN A 112 -15.10 -27.71 23.30
C GLN A 112 -15.00 -29.22 23.49
#